data_AF-X0SGF6-F1
#
_entry.id   AF-X0SGF6-F1
#
_cell.length_a   1.000
_cell.length_b   1.000
_cell.length_c   1.000
_cell.angle_alpha   90.00
_cell.angle_beta   90.00
_cell.angle_gamma   90.00
#
_symmetry.space_group_name_H-M   'P 1'
#
loop_
_entity.id
_entity.type
_entity.pdbx_description
1 polymer ?
#
loop_
_entity_poly.entity_id
_entity_poly.type
_entity_poly.pdbx_seq_one_letter_code
_entity_poly.pdbx_strand_id
1 'polypeptide(L)'
;MMKVDRYLYGRTNVEQLKSGRAALRTPEQTAAEAYAPYGAVAEISDTVSKAMVVQDERRKKIQEKEDQIQLKMMDEQIKLFGVEMKNDPRYQDQVQPDGSMTGPLILEDFEAGMDEIEKGFENIQNPTTRANAEKLFSLSREGGRLETRTMVNDMSEAWIAKAEFDFRDLAIAAGDWAEANSQTESLRDKDLISQEQYEGDINQIQKAEIEQESSLILEAFDKSQDKDAFYASLATNKTLDPEVKKSAISKVE
;
A
#
# COMPACT_ATOMS: atom_id res chain seq x y z
N MET A 1 86.25 59.25 81.82
CA MET A 1 85.04 59.88 81.24
C MET A 1 84.89 59.39 79.81
N MET A 2 83.66 59.02 79.43
CA MET A 2 83.29 58.14 78.31
C MET A 2 83.67 58.64 76.90
N LYS A 3 84.15 57.70 76.07
CA LYS A 3 84.08 57.76 74.60
C LYS A 3 82.66 57.38 74.17
N VAL A 4 82.06 58.12 73.24
CA VAL A 4 80.76 57.81 72.65
C VAL A 4 80.98 57.43 71.18
N ASP A 5 80.84 56.14 70.89
CA ASP A 5 80.69 55.61 69.54
C ASP A 5 79.24 55.80 69.07
N ARG A 6 79.02 56.34 67.87
CA ARG A 6 77.74 56.17 67.13
C ARG A 6 77.95 55.93 65.63
N TYR A 7 78.06 54.63 65.32
CA TYR A 7 77.46 53.85 64.21
C TYR A 7 76.98 54.57 62.94
N LEU A 8 77.53 54.23 61.75
CA LEU A 8 77.13 53.12 60.86
C LEU A 8 75.66 53.23 60.34
N TYR A 9 75.39 54.18 59.44
CA TYR A 9 74.08 54.28 58.74
C TYR A 9 74.22 54.45 57.21
N GLY A 10 75.27 53.91 56.60
CA GLY A 10 75.58 54.18 55.19
C GLY A 10 75.60 53.00 54.22
N ARG A 11 75.67 51.74 54.69
CA ARG A 11 75.94 50.59 53.80
C ARG A 11 74.78 49.60 53.61
N THR A 12 73.79 49.58 54.50
CA THR A 12 72.66 48.64 54.43
C THR A 12 71.59 49.01 53.39
N ASN A 13 71.46 50.29 53.01
CA ASN A 13 70.43 50.70 52.04
C ASN A 13 70.76 50.36 50.58
N VAL A 14 72.04 50.30 50.19
CA VAL A 14 72.41 50.12 48.77
C VAL A 14 72.29 48.66 48.33
N GLU A 15 72.62 47.71 49.21
CA GLU A 15 72.46 46.27 48.90
C GLU A 15 70.98 45.85 48.92
N GLN A 16 70.17 46.41 49.83
CA GLN A 16 68.71 46.19 49.83
C GLN A 16 68.04 46.78 48.58
N LEU A 17 68.49 47.93 48.07
CA LEU A 17 68.00 48.50 46.81
C LEU A 17 68.46 47.70 45.57
N LYS A 18 69.66 47.13 45.59
CA LYS A 18 70.15 46.25 44.51
C LYS A 18 69.46 44.89 44.50
N SER A 19 69.18 44.29 45.66
CA SER A 19 68.39 43.05 45.73
C SER A 19 66.93 43.29 45.35
N GLY A 20 66.36 44.46 45.70
CA GLY A 20 65.04 44.88 45.25
C GLY A 20 64.95 45.04 43.73
N ARG A 21 65.97 45.60 43.07
CA ARG A 21 66.02 45.70 41.59
C ARG A 21 66.27 44.37 40.87
N ALA A 22 67.02 43.44 41.47
CA ALA A 22 67.23 42.11 40.89
C ALA A 22 65.97 41.22 40.99
N ALA A 23 65.08 41.51 41.93
CA ALA A 23 63.78 40.84 42.09
C ALA A 23 62.61 41.55 41.36
N LEU A 24 62.85 42.72 40.76
CA LEU A 24 61.84 43.45 39.99
C LEU A 24 61.83 42.95 38.55
N ARG A 25 60.78 42.20 38.22
CA ARG A 25 60.47 41.75 36.85
C ARG A 25 60.48 42.95 35.88
N THR A 26 60.99 42.75 34.68
CA THR A 26 60.95 43.82 33.68
C THR A 26 59.51 44.09 33.23
N PRO A 27 59.17 45.32 32.81
CA PRO A 27 57.85 45.62 32.25
C PRO A 27 57.47 44.69 31.08
N GLU A 28 58.45 44.30 30.26
CA GLU A 28 58.26 43.32 29.18
C GLU A 28 57.92 41.91 29.69
N GLN A 29 58.59 41.43 30.74
CA GLN A 29 58.26 40.13 31.37
C GLN A 29 56.88 40.15 32.01
N THR A 30 56.51 41.27 32.63
CA THR A 30 55.21 41.43 33.28
C THR A 30 54.07 41.54 32.26
N ALA A 31 54.32 42.21 31.12
CA ALA A 31 53.39 42.25 30.00
C ALA A 31 53.26 40.88 29.32
N ALA A 32 54.37 40.19 29.05
CA ALA A 32 54.35 38.86 28.44
C ALA A 32 53.59 37.84 29.31
N GLU A 33 53.80 37.83 30.63
CA GLU A 33 53.05 36.98 31.56
C GLU A 33 51.57 37.38 31.66
N ALA A 34 51.24 38.67 31.58
CA ALA A 34 49.86 39.15 31.57
C ALA A 34 49.12 38.82 30.25
N TYR A 35 49.82 38.75 29.12
CA TYR A 35 49.27 38.40 27.81
C TYR A 35 49.22 36.88 27.54
N ALA A 36 50.09 36.09 28.15
CA ALA A 36 50.14 34.62 28.03
C ALA A 36 48.77 33.92 28.24
N PRO A 37 47.95 34.25 29.26
CA PRO A 37 46.63 33.64 29.42
C PRO A 37 45.65 34.02 28.29
N TYR A 38 45.76 35.21 27.70
CA TYR A 38 44.91 35.61 26.57
C TYR A 38 45.29 34.87 25.27
N GLY A 39 46.58 34.60 25.06
CA GLY A 39 47.05 33.74 23.95
C GLY A 39 46.54 32.30 24.08
N ALA A 40 46.61 31.73 25.29
CA ALA A 40 46.07 30.41 25.58
C ALA A 40 44.53 30.35 25.41
N VAL A 41 43.81 31.39 25.83
CA VAL A 41 42.35 31.50 25.60
C VAL A 41 42.02 31.62 24.12
N ALA A 42 42.82 32.36 23.33
CA ALA A 42 42.64 32.46 21.88
C ALA A 42 42.88 31.11 21.18
N GLU A 43 43.93 30.36 21.56
CA GLU A 43 44.19 29.01 21.02
C GLU A 43 43.09 28.01 21.41
N ILE A 44 42.60 28.06 22.66
CA ILE A 44 41.46 27.24 23.11
C ILE A 44 40.20 27.61 22.30
N SER A 45 39.93 28.90 22.11
CA SER A 45 38.77 29.37 21.34
C SER A 45 38.84 28.96 19.87
N ASP A 46 40.02 28.99 19.26
CA ASP A 46 40.24 28.58 17.87
C ASP A 46 40.11 27.05 17.72
N THR A 47 40.58 26.29 18.72
CA THR A 47 40.41 24.84 18.81
C THR A 47 38.95 24.44 18.99
N VAL A 48 38.23 25.12 19.89
CA VAL A 48 36.79 24.92 20.10
C VAL A 48 36.01 25.30 18.85
N SER A 49 36.32 26.41 18.18
CA SER A 49 35.67 26.80 16.93
C SER A 49 35.87 25.76 15.82
N LYS A 50 37.10 25.26 15.63
CA LYS A 50 37.39 24.16 14.70
C LYS A 50 36.64 22.88 15.06
N ALA A 51 36.58 22.54 16.35
CA ALA A 51 35.82 21.39 16.84
C ALA A 51 34.32 21.55 16.59
N MET A 52 33.76 22.76 16.76
CA MET A 52 32.36 23.06 16.45
C MET A 52 32.06 22.94 14.96
N VAL A 53 32.94 23.43 14.07
CA VAL A 53 32.79 23.27 12.62
C VAL A 53 32.78 21.79 12.23
N VAL A 54 33.73 20.99 12.75
CA VAL A 54 33.77 19.54 12.50
C VAL A 54 32.52 18.84 13.06
N GLN A 55 32.03 19.27 14.22
CA GLN A 55 30.81 18.73 14.82
C GLN A 55 29.56 19.08 14.00
N ASP A 56 29.46 20.30 13.49
CA ASP A 56 28.36 20.74 12.61
C ASP A 56 28.39 20.03 11.26
N GLU A 57 29.57 19.84 10.66
CA GLU A 57 29.72 19.00 9.46
C GLU A 57 29.28 17.56 9.70
N ARG A 58 29.64 17.00 10.87
CA ARG A 58 29.22 15.65 11.25
C ARG A 58 27.71 15.58 11.45
N ARG A 59 27.09 16.60 12.07
CA ARG A 59 25.63 16.70 12.22
C ARG A 59 24.93 16.78 10.87
N LYS A 60 25.41 17.62 9.95
CA LYS A 60 24.87 17.71 8.57
C LYS A 60 24.90 16.35 7.86
N LYS A 61 26.04 15.64 7.92
CA LYS A 61 26.16 14.30 7.32
C LYS A 61 25.25 13.25 7.96
N ILE A 62 24.99 13.36 9.27
CA ILE A 62 24.04 12.48 9.96
C ILE A 62 22.62 12.80 9.49
N GLN A 63 22.25 14.08 9.45
CA GLN A 63 20.93 14.53 8.99
C GLN A 63 20.66 14.09 7.54
N GLU A 64 21.63 14.26 6.63
CA GLU A 64 21.50 13.80 5.24
C GLU A 64 21.28 12.29 5.14
N LYS A 65 21.91 11.49 6.00
CA LYS A 65 21.69 10.04 6.05
C LYS A 65 20.32 9.69 6.61
N GLU A 66 19.86 10.37 7.65
CA GLU A 66 18.53 10.19 8.22
C GLU A 66 17.45 10.53 7.19
N ASP A 67 17.59 11.65 6.49
CA ASP A 67 16.67 12.05 5.42
C ASP A 67 16.65 11.01 4.26
N GLN A 68 17.80 10.42 3.90
CA GLN A 68 17.87 9.34 2.90
C GLN A 68 17.21 8.03 3.38
N ILE A 69 17.32 7.70 4.67
CA ILE A 69 16.67 6.52 5.25
C ILE A 69 15.16 6.72 5.24
N GLN A 70 14.67 7.90 5.63
CA GLN A 70 13.25 8.24 5.57
C GLN A 70 12.70 8.09 4.16
N LEU A 71 13.40 8.64 3.15
CA LEU A 71 13.03 8.47 1.74
C LEU A 71 12.88 7.00 1.33
N LYS A 72 13.82 6.14 1.72
CA LYS A 72 13.75 4.70 1.40
C LYS A 72 12.61 4.00 2.14
N MET A 73 12.39 4.34 3.40
CA MET A 73 11.29 3.78 4.17
C MET A 73 9.94 4.11 3.52
N MET A 74 9.78 5.34 3.02
CA MET A 74 8.56 5.77 2.34
C MET A 74 8.36 5.05 1.01
N ASP A 75 9.43 4.88 0.21
CA ASP A 75 9.35 4.11 -1.04
C ASP A 75 8.90 2.66 -0.78
N GLU A 76 9.41 2.04 0.28
CA GLU A 76 8.97 0.71 0.69
C GLU A 76 7.54 0.70 1.26
N GLN A 77 7.11 1.72 2.01
CA GLN A 77 5.73 1.86 2.49
C GLN A 77 4.74 1.96 1.31
N ILE A 78 5.06 2.73 0.28
CA ILE A 78 4.22 2.85 -0.93
C ILE A 78 4.04 1.48 -1.60
N LYS A 79 5.14 0.72 -1.75
CA LYS A 79 5.09 -0.62 -2.35
C LYS A 79 4.29 -1.60 -1.50
N LEU A 80 4.55 -1.62 -0.19
CA LEU A 80 3.85 -2.50 0.75
C LEU A 80 2.36 -2.20 0.76
N PHE A 81 1.98 -0.92 0.77
CA PHE A 81 0.58 -0.50 0.73
C PHE A 81 -0.16 -1.05 -0.49
N GLY A 82 0.44 -0.98 -1.69
CA GLY A 82 -0.13 -1.58 -2.89
C GLY A 82 -0.30 -3.11 -2.82
N VAL A 83 0.62 -3.81 -2.14
CA VAL A 83 0.53 -5.26 -1.91
C VAL A 83 -0.53 -5.60 -0.87
N GLU A 84 -0.60 -4.84 0.22
CA GLU A 84 -1.61 -5.01 1.27
C GLU A 84 -3.00 -4.82 0.71
N MET A 85 -3.22 -3.78 -0.10
CA MET A 85 -4.50 -3.56 -0.77
C MET A 85 -4.88 -4.74 -1.67
N LYS A 86 -3.99 -5.23 -2.54
CA LYS A 86 -4.30 -6.35 -3.45
C LYS A 86 -4.68 -7.65 -2.73
N ASN A 87 -4.20 -7.84 -1.50
CA ASN A 87 -4.41 -9.05 -0.72
C ASN A 87 -5.43 -8.86 0.42
N ASP A 88 -6.05 -7.69 0.53
CA ASP A 88 -7.02 -7.43 1.60
C ASP A 88 -8.29 -8.27 1.38
N PRO A 89 -8.70 -9.10 2.36
CA PRO A 89 -9.92 -9.89 2.27
C PRO A 89 -11.19 -9.06 2.08
N ARG A 90 -11.20 -7.80 2.56
CA ARG A 90 -12.35 -6.89 2.42
C ARG A 90 -12.66 -6.62 0.95
N TYR A 91 -11.69 -6.76 0.06
CA TYR A 91 -11.86 -6.42 -1.34
C TYR A 91 -12.30 -7.61 -2.21
N GLN A 92 -12.46 -8.82 -1.66
CA GLN A 92 -12.75 -10.01 -2.46
C GLN A 92 -14.17 -9.97 -3.08
N ASP A 93 -15.12 -9.35 -2.38
CA ASP A 93 -16.53 -9.28 -2.80
C ASP A 93 -16.86 -7.96 -3.49
N GLN A 94 -17.85 -7.96 -4.40
CA GLN A 94 -18.32 -6.76 -5.10
C GLN A 94 -19.00 -5.75 -4.17
N VAL A 95 -19.67 -6.29 -3.15
CA VAL A 95 -20.48 -5.55 -2.20
C VAL A 95 -20.02 -5.92 -0.80
N GLN A 96 -19.76 -4.91 0.01
CA GLN A 96 -19.40 -5.06 1.41
C GLN A 96 -20.58 -5.62 2.24
N PRO A 97 -20.34 -6.16 3.44
CA PRO A 97 -21.40 -6.66 4.31
C PRO A 97 -22.49 -5.62 4.65
N ASP A 98 -22.16 -4.32 4.56
CA ASP A 98 -23.08 -3.20 4.80
C ASP A 98 -23.88 -2.76 3.55
N GLY A 99 -23.67 -3.43 2.41
CA GLY A 99 -24.34 -3.12 1.14
C GLY A 99 -23.63 -2.05 0.30
N SER A 100 -22.50 -1.50 0.74
CA SER A 100 -21.71 -0.55 -0.04
C SER A 100 -20.89 -1.24 -1.14
N MET A 101 -20.55 -0.52 -2.21
CA MET A 101 -19.72 -1.06 -3.29
C MET A 101 -18.25 -1.06 -2.87
N THR A 102 -17.55 -2.15 -3.16
CA THR A 102 -16.13 -2.33 -2.80
C THR A 102 -15.19 -1.43 -3.60
N GLY A 103 -15.48 -1.15 -4.87
CA GLY A 103 -14.64 -0.31 -5.73
C GLY A 103 -14.36 1.10 -5.16
N PRO A 104 -15.40 1.86 -4.74
CA PRO A 104 -15.23 3.12 -4.04
C PRO A 104 -14.39 3.03 -2.76
N LEU A 105 -14.60 1.98 -1.95
CA LEU A 105 -13.84 1.75 -0.71
C LEU A 105 -12.35 1.56 -1.00
N ILE A 106 -12.00 0.77 -2.01
CA ILE A 106 -10.60 0.58 -2.43
C ILE A 106 -9.96 1.92 -2.77
N LEU A 107 -10.65 2.77 -3.54
CA LEU A 107 -10.12 4.09 -3.91
C LEU A 107 -10.00 5.02 -2.69
N GLU A 108 -10.95 5.00 -1.78
CA GLU A 108 -10.92 5.78 -0.54
C GLU A 108 -9.76 5.35 0.37
N ASP A 109 -9.63 4.05 0.64
CA ASP A 109 -8.55 3.50 1.45
C ASP A 109 -7.19 3.81 0.80
N PHE A 110 -7.08 3.74 -0.54
CA PHE A 110 -5.88 4.14 -1.26
C PHE A 110 -5.48 5.59 -1.00
N GLU A 111 -6.43 6.53 -1.14
CA GLU A 111 -6.15 7.95 -0.91
C GLU A 111 -5.78 8.21 0.55
N ALA A 112 -6.48 7.57 1.49
CA ALA A 112 -6.20 7.71 2.92
C ALA A 112 -4.79 7.22 3.29
N GLY A 113 -4.37 6.06 2.76
CA GLY A 113 -3.03 5.53 2.98
C GLY A 113 -1.93 6.41 2.35
N MET A 114 -2.18 6.95 1.16
CA MET A 114 -1.26 7.91 0.53
C MET A 114 -1.15 9.21 1.35
N ASP A 115 -2.24 9.74 1.87
CA ASP A 115 -2.21 10.94 2.74
C ASP A 115 -1.44 10.69 4.05
N GLU A 116 -1.45 9.47 4.59
CA GLU A 116 -0.63 9.10 5.76
C GLU A 116 0.87 9.08 5.42
N ILE A 117 1.24 8.50 4.27
CA ILE A 117 2.62 8.51 3.78
C ILE A 117 3.10 9.94 3.53
N GLU A 118 2.24 10.80 2.97
CA GLU A 118 2.55 12.20 2.68
C GLU A 118 2.89 12.99 3.94
N LYS A 119 2.15 12.80 5.04
CA LYS A 119 2.46 13.41 6.34
C LYS A 119 3.84 13.01 6.86
N GLY A 120 4.35 11.85 6.46
CA GLY A 120 5.70 11.42 6.80
C GLY A 120 6.78 12.41 6.33
N PHE A 121 6.57 13.12 5.20
CA PHE A 121 7.58 14.03 4.62
C PHE A 121 7.85 15.25 5.49
N GLU A 122 6.93 15.60 6.40
CA GLU A 122 7.10 16.69 7.36
C GLU A 122 8.34 16.47 8.26
N ASN A 123 8.75 15.20 8.45
CA ASN A 123 9.90 14.81 9.27
C ASN A 123 11.26 15.01 8.58
N ILE A 124 11.30 15.24 7.25
CA ILE A 124 12.53 15.49 6.50
C ILE A 124 12.97 16.93 6.74
N GLN A 125 14.11 17.16 7.39
CA GLN A 125 14.52 18.52 7.75
C GLN A 125 15.13 19.31 6.59
N ASN A 126 15.80 18.64 5.66
CA ASN A 126 16.41 19.30 4.51
C ASN A 126 15.34 19.69 3.47
N PRO A 127 15.17 20.98 3.13
CA PRO A 127 14.12 21.45 2.23
C PRO A 127 14.29 20.95 0.79
N THR A 128 15.53 20.79 0.32
CA THR A 128 15.80 20.24 -1.02
C THR A 128 15.46 18.76 -1.07
N THR A 129 15.82 18.01 -0.02
CA THR A 129 15.49 16.59 0.09
C THR A 129 13.97 16.40 0.16
N ARG A 130 13.28 17.23 0.95
CA ARG A 130 11.82 17.22 1.08
C ARG A 130 11.14 17.51 -0.26
N ALA A 131 11.52 18.57 -0.97
CA ALA A 131 10.93 18.90 -2.26
C ALA A 131 11.12 17.79 -3.31
N ASN A 132 12.29 17.13 -3.30
CA ASN A 132 12.52 15.97 -4.16
C ASN A 132 11.65 14.76 -3.74
N ALA A 133 11.48 14.54 -2.44
CA ALA A 133 10.62 13.51 -1.87
C ALA A 133 9.16 13.70 -2.31
N GLU A 134 8.61 14.91 -2.11
CA GLU A 134 7.26 15.29 -2.49
C GLU A 134 7.02 15.11 -4.00
N LYS A 135 8.00 15.46 -4.83
CA LYS A 135 7.91 15.27 -6.29
C LYS A 135 7.87 13.79 -6.68
N LEU A 136 8.75 12.96 -6.10
CA LEU A 136 8.74 11.52 -6.35
C LEU A 136 7.45 10.88 -5.85
N PHE A 137 7.00 11.30 -4.67
CA PHE A 137 5.74 10.86 -4.09
C PHE A 137 4.54 11.20 -4.96
N SER A 138 4.47 12.43 -5.49
CA SER A 138 3.41 12.83 -6.42
C SER A 138 3.32 11.90 -7.62
N LEU A 139 4.47 11.52 -8.21
CA LEU A 139 4.52 10.58 -9.33
C LEU A 139 4.08 9.17 -8.90
N SER A 140 4.55 8.69 -7.74
CA SER A 140 4.15 7.39 -7.20
C SER A 140 2.67 7.32 -6.84
N ARG A 141 2.10 8.41 -6.29
CA ARG A 141 0.68 8.53 -5.96
C ARG A 141 -0.16 8.48 -7.22
N GLU A 142 0.23 9.17 -8.28
CA GLU A 142 -0.47 9.12 -9.56
C GLU A 142 -0.37 7.73 -10.23
N GLY A 143 0.81 7.11 -10.21
CA GLY A 143 1.00 5.73 -10.66
C GLY A 143 0.13 4.74 -9.88
N GLY A 144 0.13 4.84 -8.55
CA GLY A 144 -0.71 4.03 -7.68
C GLY A 144 -2.21 4.26 -7.92
N ARG A 145 -2.66 5.51 -8.14
CA ARG A 145 -4.06 5.80 -8.52
C ARG A 145 -4.47 5.06 -9.79
N LEU A 146 -3.59 5.05 -10.80
CA LEU A 146 -3.84 4.37 -12.06
C LEU A 146 -3.94 2.86 -11.85
N GLU A 147 -2.98 2.27 -11.13
CA GLU A 147 -2.99 0.84 -10.81
C GLU A 147 -4.24 0.43 -10.03
N THR A 148 -4.61 1.20 -9.00
CA THR A 148 -5.81 0.95 -8.20
C THR A 148 -7.09 1.04 -9.05
N ARG A 149 -7.18 2.00 -9.97
CA ARG A 149 -8.31 2.07 -10.90
C ARG A 149 -8.37 0.87 -11.84
N THR A 150 -7.24 0.42 -12.37
CA THR A 150 -7.17 -0.81 -13.16
C THR A 150 -7.63 -2.00 -12.34
N MET A 151 -7.16 -2.14 -11.11
CA MET A 151 -7.61 -3.20 -10.20
C MET A 151 -9.12 -3.17 -9.98
N VAL A 152 -9.71 -2.01 -9.70
CA VAL A 152 -11.17 -1.88 -9.53
C VAL A 152 -11.93 -2.25 -10.81
N ASN A 153 -11.40 -1.88 -11.99
CA ASN A 153 -12.01 -2.24 -13.26
C ASN A 153 -11.92 -3.74 -13.53
N ASP A 154 -10.75 -4.35 -13.37
CA ASP A 154 -10.53 -5.79 -13.57
C ASP A 154 -11.43 -6.61 -12.63
N MET A 155 -11.56 -6.18 -11.38
CA MET A 155 -12.47 -6.79 -10.42
C MET A 155 -13.93 -6.63 -10.83
N SER A 156 -14.33 -5.45 -11.32
CA SER A 156 -15.66 -5.23 -11.85
C SER A 156 -15.97 -6.15 -13.03
N GLU A 157 -15.04 -6.35 -13.95
CA GLU A 157 -15.20 -7.29 -15.07
C GLU A 157 -15.36 -8.73 -14.58
N ALA A 158 -14.53 -9.16 -13.62
CA ALA A 158 -14.63 -10.49 -13.01
C ALA A 158 -15.98 -10.70 -12.28
N TRP A 159 -16.47 -9.69 -11.56
CA TRP A 159 -17.76 -9.76 -10.89
C TRP A 159 -18.93 -9.78 -11.87
N ILE A 160 -18.87 -9.00 -12.96
CA ILE A 160 -19.86 -9.05 -14.04
C ILE A 160 -19.90 -10.44 -14.66
N ALA A 161 -18.74 -11.01 -14.98
CA ALA A 161 -18.65 -12.35 -15.52
C ALA A 161 -19.29 -13.38 -14.58
N LYS A 162 -18.92 -13.33 -13.29
CA LYS A 162 -19.51 -14.22 -12.27
C LYS A 162 -21.02 -14.08 -12.19
N ALA A 163 -21.55 -12.86 -12.17
CA ALA A 163 -22.99 -12.63 -12.12
C ALA A 163 -23.72 -13.24 -13.32
N GLU A 164 -23.14 -13.20 -14.52
CA GLU A 164 -23.73 -13.86 -15.69
C GLU A 164 -23.74 -15.38 -15.59
N PHE A 165 -22.67 -15.99 -15.07
CA PHE A 165 -22.68 -17.42 -14.76
C PHE A 165 -23.76 -17.75 -13.72
N ASP A 166 -23.86 -16.96 -12.64
CA ASP A 166 -24.87 -17.16 -11.58
C ASP A 166 -26.30 -16.99 -12.14
N PHE A 167 -26.56 -16.01 -13.00
CA PHE A 167 -27.87 -15.82 -13.62
C PHE A 167 -28.25 -16.96 -14.57
N ARG A 168 -27.29 -17.47 -15.36
CA ARG A 168 -27.49 -18.66 -16.19
C ARG A 168 -27.89 -19.86 -15.32
N ASP A 169 -27.14 -20.11 -14.24
CA ASP A 169 -27.37 -21.27 -13.38
C ASP A 169 -28.72 -21.15 -12.63
N LEU A 170 -29.11 -19.94 -12.24
CA LEU A 170 -30.44 -19.67 -11.68
C LEU A 170 -31.56 -19.92 -12.69
N ALA A 171 -31.38 -19.52 -13.96
CA ALA A 171 -32.36 -19.78 -15.01
C ALA A 171 -32.54 -21.28 -15.26
N ILE A 172 -31.43 -22.04 -15.31
CA ILE A 172 -31.45 -23.52 -15.38
C ILE A 172 -32.22 -24.10 -14.20
N ALA A 173 -31.93 -23.66 -12.97
CA ALA A 173 -32.59 -24.15 -11.77
C ALA A 173 -34.09 -23.82 -11.73
N ALA A 174 -34.49 -22.69 -12.32
CA ALA A 174 -35.89 -22.29 -12.45
C ALA A 174 -36.64 -23.01 -13.60
N GLY A 175 -35.92 -23.73 -14.47
CA GLY A 175 -36.47 -24.30 -15.70
C GLY A 175 -36.77 -23.25 -16.77
N ASP A 176 -36.15 -22.07 -16.69
CA ASP A 176 -36.23 -21.02 -17.71
C ASP A 176 -35.12 -21.22 -18.76
N TRP A 177 -35.36 -22.17 -19.67
CA TRP A 177 -34.37 -22.58 -20.67
C TRP A 177 -34.04 -21.49 -21.69
N ALA A 178 -35.02 -20.64 -22.01
CA ALA A 178 -34.83 -19.53 -22.93
C ALA A 178 -33.86 -18.50 -22.34
N GLU A 179 -34.05 -18.14 -21.07
CA GLU A 179 -33.14 -17.26 -20.36
C GLU A 179 -31.76 -17.90 -20.19
N ALA A 180 -31.68 -19.18 -19.82
CA ALA A 180 -30.40 -19.90 -19.70
C ALA A 180 -29.60 -19.91 -21.02
N ASN A 181 -30.27 -20.14 -22.15
CA ASN A 181 -29.64 -20.07 -23.47
C ASN A 181 -29.19 -18.64 -23.81
N SER A 182 -30.02 -17.64 -23.54
CA SER A 182 -29.67 -16.22 -23.75
C SER A 182 -28.45 -15.80 -22.93
N GLN A 183 -28.36 -16.24 -21.66
CA GLN A 183 -27.20 -15.96 -20.81
C GLN A 183 -25.95 -16.68 -21.29
N THR A 184 -26.08 -17.93 -21.77
CA THR A 184 -24.97 -18.68 -22.36
C THR A 184 -24.45 -18.01 -23.65
N GLU A 185 -25.34 -17.44 -24.45
CA GLU A 185 -24.96 -16.63 -25.62
C GLU A 185 -24.25 -15.32 -25.21
N SER A 186 -24.75 -14.62 -24.18
CA SER A 186 -24.08 -13.42 -23.64
C SER A 186 -22.66 -13.72 -23.18
N LEU A 187 -22.46 -14.83 -22.45
CA LEU A 187 -21.14 -15.28 -21.99
C LEU A 187 -20.19 -15.55 -23.17
N ARG A 188 -20.67 -16.13 -24.27
CA ARG A 188 -19.87 -16.33 -25.50
C ARG A 188 -19.52 -15.00 -26.16
N ASP A 189 -20.50 -14.11 -26.33
CA ASP A 189 -20.31 -12.84 -27.02
C ASP A 189 -19.35 -11.88 -26.31
N LYS A 190 -19.17 -12.09 -25.01
CA LYS A 190 -18.19 -11.38 -24.17
C LYS A 190 -16.85 -12.09 -24.05
N ASP A 191 -16.63 -13.15 -24.81
CA ASP A 191 -15.43 -14.00 -24.77
C ASP A 191 -15.14 -14.60 -23.38
N LEU A 192 -16.17 -14.76 -22.53
CA LEU A 192 -16.04 -15.36 -21.20
C LEU A 192 -16.04 -16.90 -21.24
N ILE A 193 -16.58 -17.48 -22.32
CA ILE A 193 -16.52 -18.91 -22.63
C ILE A 193 -16.08 -19.12 -24.08
N SER A 194 -15.40 -20.23 -24.34
CA SER A 194 -15.02 -20.61 -25.71
C SER A 194 -16.23 -21.09 -26.53
N GLN A 195 -16.10 -21.10 -27.86
CA GLN A 195 -17.14 -21.68 -28.74
C GLN A 195 -17.44 -23.15 -28.41
N GLU A 196 -16.42 -23.93 -28.04
CA GLU A 196 -16.59 -25.33 -27.64
C GLU A 196 -17.36 -25.45 -26.32
N GLN A 197 -17.07 -24.59 -25.34
CA GLN A 197 -17.81 -24.52 -24.09
C GLN A 197 -19.26 -24.09 -24.32
N TYR A 198 -19.49 -23.07 -25.17
CA TYR A 198 -20.82 -22.63 -25.56
C TYR A 198 -21.66 -23.78 -26.14
N GLU A 199 -21.11 -24.52 -27.12
CA GLU A 199 -21.81 -25.67 -27.70
C GLU A 199 -22.05 -26.78 -26.67
N GLY A 200 -21.09 -27.03 -25.79
CA GLY A 200 -21.23 -27.97 -24.68
C GLY A 200 -22.36 -27.59 -23.72
N ASP A 201 -22.42 -26.34 -23.30
CA ASP A 201 -23.39 -25.81 -22.36
C ASP A 201 -24.80 -25.79 -22.95
N ILE A 202 -24.97 -25.33 -24.19
CA ILE A 202 -26.26 -25.37 -24.90
C ILE A 202 -26.79 -26.81 -25.01
N ASN A 203 -25.92 -27.77 -25.33
CA ASN A 203 -26.31 -29.18 -25.40
C ASN A 203 -26.70 -29.75 -24.03
N GLN A 204 -26.07 -29.28 -22.94
CA GLN A 204 -26.45 -29.68 -21.58
C GLN A 204 -27.80 -29.09 -21.17
N ILE A 205 -28.04 -27.81 -21.48
CA ILE A 205 -29.31 -27.14 -21.23
C ILE A 205 -30.45 -27.86 -21.95
N GLN A 206 -30.28 -28.16 -23.25
CA GLN A 206 -31.28 -28.90 -24.03
C GLN A 206 -31.56 -30.30 -23.47
N LYS A 207 -30.52 -31.02 -23.01
CA LYS A 207 -30.72 -32.33 -22.36
C LYS A 207 -31.51 -32.21 -21.06
N ALA A 208 -31.21 -31.20 -20.24
CA ALA A 208 -31.91 -30.95 -19.00
C ALA A 208 -33.38 -30.58 -19.25
N GLU A 209 -33.66 -29.73 -20.24
CA GLU A 209 -35.00 -29.40 -20.71
C GLU A 209 -35.78 -30.66 -21.11
N ILE A 210 -35.21 -31.48 -21.99
CA ILE A 210 -35.82 -32.74 -22.43
C ILE A 210 -36.10 -33.68 -21.26
N GLU A 211 -35.17 -33.79 -20.32
CA GLU A 211 -35.32 -34.64 -19.14
C GLU A 211 -36.42 -34.15 -18.20
N GLN A 212 -36.50 -32.85 -17.94
CA GLN A 212 -37.56 -32.27 -17.11
C GLN A 212 -38.93 -32.42 -17.77
N GLU A 213 -39.07 -32.05 -19.03
CA GLU A 213 -40.35 -32.16 -19.74
C GLU A 213 -40.82 -33.63 -19.85
N SER A 214 -39.90 -34.55 -20.17
CA SER A 214 -40.23 -35.98 -20.20
C SER A 214 -40.65 -36.50 -18.83
N SER A 215 -40.02 -36.02 -17.75
CA SER A 215 -40.40 -36.40 -16.38
C SER A 215 -41.80 -35.90 -16.00
N LEU A 216 -42.18 -34.69 -16.41
CA LEU A 216 -43.54 -34.17 -16.20
C LEU A 216 -44.59 -34.99 -16.97
N ILE A 217 -44.26 -35.44 -18.18
CA ILE A 217 -45.14 -36.33 -18.97
C ILE A 217 -45.30 -37.69 -18.28
N LEU A 218 -44.23 -38.26 -17.73
CA LEU A 218 -44.27 -39.51 -16.98
C LEU A 218 -45.11 -39.38 -15.71
N GLU A 219 -44.97 -38.27 -14.99
CA GLU A 219 -45.80 -38.01 -13.80
C GLU A 219 -47.29 -37.91 -14.18
N ALA A 220 -47.61 -37.27 -15.31
CA ALA A 220 -48.97 -37.23 -15.84
C ALA A 220 -49.49 -38.60 -16.27
N PHE A 221 -48.63 -39.42 -16.91
CA PHE A 221 -48.95 -40.79 -17.30
C PHE A 221 -49.27 -41.67 -16.08
N ASP A 222 -48.46 -41.57 -15.01
CA ASP A 222 -48.67 -42.35 -13.80
C ASP A 222 -49.95 -41.98 -13.05
N LYS A 223 -50.39 -40.73 -13.18
CA LYS A 223 -51.67 -40.25 -12.63
C LYS A 223 -52.87 -40.55 -13.54
N SER A 224 -52.64 -41.00 -14.78
CA SER A 224 -53.72 -41.29 -15.72
C SER A 224 -54.52 -42.53 -15.29
N GLN A 225 -55.85 -42.44 -15.39
CA GLN A 225 -56.75 -43.58 -15.18
C GLN A 225 -56.72 -44.58 -16.34
N ASP A 226 -56.43 -44.11 -17.55
CA ASP A 226 -56.35 -44.90 -18.76
C ASP A 226 -54.96 -44.68 -19.40
N LYS A 227 -54.04 -45.60 -19.07
CA LYS A 227 -52.64 -45.53 -19.51
C LYS A 227 -52.50 -45.78 -21.01
N ASP A 228 -53.31 -46.68 -21.57
CA ASP A 228 -53.26 -47.02 -22.99
C ASP A 228 -53.74 -45.84 -23.86
N ALA A 229 -54.83 -45.18 -23.44
CA ALA A 229 -55.32 -43.98 -24.12
C ALA A 229 -54.31 -42.82 -24.01
N PHE A 230 -53.69 -42.63 -22.84
CA PHE A 230 -52.65 -41.61 -22.66
C PHE A 230 -51.46 -41.87 -23.60
N TYR A 231 -50.94 -43.10 -23.63
CA TYR A 231 -49.83 -43.48 -24.50
C TYR A 231 -50.15 -43.26 -25.99
N ALA A 232 -51.34 -43.66 -26.44
CA ALA A 232 -51.80 -43.43 -27.82
C ALA A 232 -51.88 -41.93 -28.16
N SER A 233 -52.31 -41.09 -27.20
CA SER A 233 -52.35 -39.64 -27.38
C SER A 233 -50.95 -39.02 -27.45
N LEU A 234 -50.02 -39.50 -26.63
CA LEU A 234 -48.63 -39.04 -26.61
C LEU A 234 -47.92 -39.38 -27.93
N ALA A 235 -48.07 -40.62 -28.42
CA ALA A 235 -47.44 -41.08 -29.65
C ALA A 235 -47.90 -40.26 -30.88
N THR A 236 -49.16 -39.85 -30.91
CA THR A 236 -49.78 -39.09 -32.01
C THR A 236 -49.65 -37.57 -31.85
N ASN A 237 -49.13 -37.08 -30.71
CA ASN A 237 -48.91 -35.66 -30.48
C ASN A 237 -47.82 -35.11 -31.42
N LYS A 238 -48.21 -34.12 -32.23
CA LYS A 238 -47.34 -33.43 -33.22
C LYS A 238 -46.79 -32.09 -32.72
N THR A 239 -47.32 -31.57 -31.61
CA THR A 239 -46.89 -30.28 -31.05
C THR A 239 -45.77 -30.45 -30.02
N LEU A 240 -45.59 -31.66 -29.48
CA LEU A 240 -44.49 -31.99 -28.59
C LEU A 240 -43.18 -32.12 -29.37
N ASP A 241 -42.09 -31.68 -28.76
CA ASP A 241 -40.75 -31.89 -29.29
C ASP A 241 -40.49 -33.40 -29.53
N PRO A 242 -39.94 -33.79 -30.70
CA PRO A 242 -39.68 -35.20 -31.02
C PRO A 242 -38.77 -35.93 -30.03
N GLU A 243 -37.73 -35.28 -29.51
CA GLU A 243 -36.78 -35.87 -28.55
C GLU A 243 -37.41 -35.95 -27.15
N VAL A 244 -38.21 -34.98 -26.73
CA VAL A 244 -39.03 -35.07 -25.50
C VAL A 244 -39.97 -36.26 -25.58
N LYS A 245 -40.67 -36.41 -26.71
CA LYS A 245 -41.61 -37.51 -26.94
C LYS A 245 -40.89 -38.85 -26.89
N LYS A 246 -39.77 -38.96 -27.60
CA LYS A 246 -38.96 -40.19 -27.66
C LYS A 246 -38.41 -40.56 -26.29
N SER A 247 -37.89 -39.58 -25.54
CA SER A 247 -37.42 -39.76 -24.16
C SER A 247 -38.55 -40.26 -23.26
N ALA A 248 -39.71 -39.60 -23.27
CA ALA A 248 -40.86 -40.00 -22.46
C ALA A 248 -41.36 -41.40 -22.81
N ILE A 249 -41.55 -41.73 -24.09
CA ILE A 249 -41.99 -43.05 -24.54
C ILE A 249 -40.99 -44.14 -24.12
N SER A 250 -39.69 -43.91 -24.29
CA SER A 250 -38.66 -44.88 -23.92
C SER A 250 -38.59 -45.19 -22.43
N LYS A 251 -39.11 -44.30 -21.57
CA LYS A 251 -39.19 -44.47 -20.11
C LYS A 251 -40.51 -45.13 -19.67
N VAL A 252 -41.52 -45.20 -20.55
CA VAL A 252 -42.80 -45.90 -20.31
C VAL A 252 -42.74 -47.37 -20.75
N GLU A 253 -42.01 -47.66 -21.84
CA GLU A 253 -41.77 -49.02 -22.37
C GLU A 253 -40.83 -49.85 -21.50
#